data_AF-A0A832QY84-F1
#
_entry.id   AF-A0A832QY84-F1
#
_cell.length_a   1.000
_cell.length_b   1.000
_cell.length_c   1.000
_cell.angle_alpha   90.00
_cell.angle_beta   90.00
_cell.angle_gamma   90.00
#
_symmetry.space_group_name_H-M   'P 1'
#
loop_
_entity.id
_entity.type
_entity.pdbx_description
1 polymer ?
#
loop_
_entity_poly.entity_id
_entity_poly.type
_entity_poly.pdbx_seq_one_letter_code
_entity_poly.pdbx_strand_id
1 'polypeptide(L)'
;MTRGFLSQPLAVFAVAMTVTLATVLLDVSVSATIDELFKEGRAIELLSALWLLVAAVLWVALRTGDAMRRHWHVPVLLLLMAMREQDYDKRFLADGILKLRLYTGTAPLADKLIGLAVLALLAVCLWRLLRLSLPGWLAGLRRGQTAPWLVLASGATLVVAKTVDGLGRKLEPFGIALDRQLEMMLGRGEEMLELAAAVMLV
;
A
#
# COMPACT_ATOMS: atom_id res chain seq x y z
N MET A 1 30.97 -17.41 3.28
CA MET A 1 29.95 -16.86 2.35
C MET A 1 29.33 -15.65 3.00
N THR A 2 29.72 -14.46 2.56
CA THR A 2 29.15 -13.18 3.01
C THR A 2 27.68 -13.11 2.57
N ARG A 3 26.77 -12.98 3.53
CA ARG A 3 25.37 -12.64 3.26
C ARG A 3 25.36 -11.28 2.55
N GLY A 4 24.95 -11.25 1.28
CA GLY A 4 24.89 -10.01 0.49
C GLY A 4 23.96 -8.98 1.14
N PHE A 5 24.18 -7.69 0.88
CA PHE A 5 23.47 -6.56 1.51
C PHE A 5 21.94 -6.75 1.59
N LEU A 6 21.32 -7.21 0.50
CA LEU A 6 19.86 -7.42 0.42
C LEU A 6 19.31 -8.49 1.38
N SER A 7 20.18 -9.36 1.91
CA SER A 7 19.80 -10.37 2.91
C SER A 7 19.89 -9.89 4.35
N GLN A 8 20.26 -8.61 4.57
CA GLN A 8 20.33 -7.96 5.87
C GLN A 8 19.13 -7.01 6.06
N PRO A 9 18.03 -7.45 6.69
CA PRO A 9 16.79 -6.69 6.74
C PRO A 9 16.96 -5.31 7.41
N LEU A 10 17.80 -5.22 8.45
CA LEU A 10 18.08 -3.96 9.12
C LEU A 10 18.78 -2.94 8.20
N ALA A 11 19.69 -3.40 7.33
CA ALA A 11 20.41 -2.54 6.41
C ALA A 11 19.48 -2.01 5.30
N VAL A 12 18.60 -2.88 4.79
CA VAL A 12 17.57 -2.50 3.81
C VAL A 12 16.59 -1.49 4.43
N PHE A 13 16.11 -1.74 5.65
CA PHE A 13 15.24 -0.82 6.38
C PHE A 13 15.91 0.54 6.64
N ALA A 14 17.18 0.55 7.06
CA ALA A 14 17.93 1.78 7.29
C ALA A 14 18.07 2.61 6.00
N VAL A 15 18.35 1.96 4.87
CA VAL A 15 18.35 2.63 3.55
C VAL A 15 16.96 3.17 3.22
N ALA A 16 15.90 2.37 3.40
CA ALA A 16 14.54 2.81 3.12
C ALA A 16 14.17 4.06 3.92
N MET A 17 14.52 4.09 5.22
CA MET A 17 14.32 5.26 6.07
C MET A 17 15.18 6.45 5.69
N THR A 18 16.43 6.22 5.30
CA THR A 18 17.33 7.30 4.87
C THR A 18 16.83 7.94 3.58
N VAL A 19 16.42 7.13 2.60
CA VAL A 19 15.85 7.62 1.33
C VAL A 19 14.53 8.36 1.59
N THR A 20 13.63 7.79 2.39
CA THR A 20 12.36 8.44 2.76
C THR A 20 12.60 9.80 3.38
N LEU A 21 13.49 9.88 4.39
CA LEU A 21 13.81 11.12 5.07
C LEU A 21 14.44 12.14 4.11
N ALA A 22 15.42 11.71 3.31
CA ALA A 22 16.09 12.60 2.35
C ALA A 22 15.12 13.17 1.32
N THR A 23 14.22 12.34 0.77
CA THR A 23 13.22 12.77 -0.22
C THR A 23 12.19 13.71 0.41
N VAL A 24 11.69 13.42 1.62
CA VAL A 24 10.77 14.31 2.33
C VAL A 24 11.43 15.65 2.67
N LEU A 25 12.68 15.65 3.16
CA LEU A 25 13.42 16.88 3.44
C LEU A 25 13.68 17.70 2.17
N LEU A 26 14.01 17.04 1.06
CA LEU A 26 14.17 17.71 -0.22
C LEU A 26 12.85 18.33 -0.68
N ASP A 27 11.73 17.61 -0.59
CA ASP A 27 10.44 18.14 -1.01
C ASP A 27 10.00 19.30 -0.12
N VAL A 28 10.23 19.22 1.20
CA VAL A 28 10.04 20.34 2.13
C VAL A 28 10.87 21.55 1.74
N SER A 29 12.11 21.38 1.28
CA SER A 29 12.97 22.50 0.88
C SER A 29 12.52 23.21 -0.40
N VAL A 30 11.72 22.54 -1.23
CA VAL A 30 11.21 23.08 -2.51
C VAL A 30 9.76 23.57 -2.37
N SER A 31 9.00 23.03 -1.41
CA SER A 31 7.60 23.38 -1.17
C SER A 31 7.47 24.77 -0.57
N ALA A 32 6.54 25.58 -1.08
CA ALA A 32 6.23 26.88 -0.50
C ALA A 32 5.33 26.76 0.75
N THR A 33 4.55 25.68 0.83
CA THR A 33 3.65 25.39 1.94
C THR A 33 3.67 23.91 2.33
N ILE A 34 3.29 23.61 3.58
CA ILE A 34 3.14 22.22 4.04
C ILE A 34 2.09 21.48 3.21
N ASP A 35 1.03 22.17 2.80
CA ASP A 35 -0.09 21.60 2.04
C ASP A 35 0.37 21.04 0.70
N GLU A 36 1.42 21.61 0.10
CA GLU A 36 1.99 21.10 -1.14
C GLU A 36 2.72 19.78 -0.98
N LEU A 37 3.21 19.45 0.22
CA LEU A 37 3.90 18.16 0.47
C LEU A 37 2.92 16.97 0.38
N PHE A 38 1.65 17.22 0.71
CA PHE A 38 0.55 16.24 0.79
C PHE A 38 -0.45 16.43 -0.36
N LYS A 39 -0.05 17.05 -1.47
CA LYS A 39 -0.88 17.05 -2.68
C LYS A 39 -0.67 15.74 -3.43
N GLU A 40 -1.73 15.26 -4.07
CA GLU A 40 -1.66 14.11 -4.99
C GLU A 40 -0.49 14.26 -5.97
N GLY A 41 0.31 13.20 -6.13
CA GLY A 41 1.48 13.11 -7.00
C GLY A 41 2.78 13.68 -6.44
N ARG A 42 2.84 13.99 -5.14
CA ARG A 42 4.04 14.54 -4.47
C ARG A 42 4.82 13.46 -3.72
N ALA A 43 5.86 13.86 -3.00
CA ALA A 43 6.84 12.92 -2.45
C ALA A 43 6.21 11.81 -1.60
N ILE A 44 5.20 12.11 -0.78
CA ILE A 44 4.63 11.15 0.17
C ILE A 44 3.91 10.00 -0.55
N GLU A 45 2.96 10.32 -1.43
CA GLU A 45 2.22 9.34 -2.23
C GLU A 45 3.15 8.54 -3.17
N LEU A 46 4.16 9.21 -3.76
CA LEU A 46 5.13 8.53 -4.60
C LEU A 46 6.00 7.57 -3.80
N LEU A 47 6.38 7.93 -2.57
CA LEU A 47 7.19 7.09 -1.69
C LEU A 47 6.41 5.87 -1.18
N SER A 48 5.14 6.00 -0.82
CA SER A 48 4.32 4.85 -0.39
C SER A 48 4.20 3.82 -1.52
N ALA A 49 3.89 4.26 -2.74
CA ALA A 49 3.87 3.42 -3.93
C ALA A 49 5.25 2.82 -4.26
N LEU A 50 6.32 3.62 -4.16
CA LEU A 50 7.70 3.15 -4.40
C LEU A 50 8.09 2.04 -3.42
N TRP A 51 7.80 2.19 -2.13
CA TRP A 51 8.17 1.18 -1.14
C TRP A 51 7.38 -0.12 -1.31
N LEU A 52 6.11 -0.05 -1.71
CA LEU A 52 5.35 -1.25 -2.11
C LEU A 52 5.97 -1.96 -3.32
N LEU A 53 6.43 -1.20 -4.32
CA LEU A 53 7.14 -1.74 -5.48
C LEU A 53 8.49 -2.36 -5.07
N VAL A 54 9.27 -1.67 -4.24
CA VAL A 54 10.56 -2.18 -3.73
C VAL A 54 10.35 -3.45 -2.91
N ALA A 55 9.33 -3.51 -2.05
CA ALA A 55 8.99 -4.71 -1.30
C ALA A 55 8.66 -5.89 -2.24
N ALA A 56 7.92 -5.64 -3.33
CA ALA A 56 7.64 -6.67 -4.34
C ALA A 56 8.92 -7.17 -5.02
N VAL A 57 9.81 -6.25 -5.41
CA VAL A 57 11.10 -6.57 -6.04
C VAL A 57 12.01 -7.33 -5.10
N LEU A 58 12.16 -6.89 -3.85
CA LEU A 58 12.96 -7.57 -2.83
C LEU A 58 12.42 -8.97 -2.56
N TRP A 59 11.11 -9.13 -2.48
CA TRP A 59 10.49 -10.44 -2.30
C TRP A 59 10.87 -11.39 -3.44
N VAL A 60 10.83 -10.90 -4.68
CA VAL A 60 11.19 -11.68 -5.88
C VAL A 60 12.69 -11.96 -5.93
N ALA A 61 13.55 -10.98 -5.62
CA ALA A 61 14.99 -11.10 -5.67
C ALA A 61 15.55 -12.05 -4.59
N LEU A 62 14.91 -12.08 -3.41
CA LEU A 62 15.36 -12.89 -2.27
C LEU A 62 14.77 -14.31 -2.25
N ARG A 63 13.81 -14.62 -3.13
CA ARG A 63 13.18 -15.94 -3.18
C ARG A 63 13.32 -16.57 -4.56
N THR A 64 13.83 -17.79 -4.61
CA THR A 64 14.01 -18.54 -5.85
C THR A 64 13.32 -19.90 -5.80
N GLY A 65 13.13 -20.52 -6.97
CA GLY A 65 12.61 -21.88 -7.10
C GLY A 65 11.18 -22.06 -6.57
N ASP A 66 10.97 -23.07 -5.74
CA ASP A 66 9.65 -23.48 -5.26
C ASP A 66 8.96 -22.42 -4.40
N ALA A 67 9.73 -21.58 -3.70
CA ALA A 67 9.18 -20.50 -2.89
C ALA A 67 8.46 -19.46 -3.78
N MET A 68 9.00 -19.16 -4.96
CA MET A 68 8.39 -18.28 -5.96
C MET A 68 7.11 -18.89 -6.51
N ARG A 69 7.15 -20.17 -6.92
CA ARG A 69 5.98 -20.87 -7.48
C ARG A 69 4.84 -21.00 -6.48
N ARG A 70 5.15 -21.20 -5.19
CA ARG A 70 4.13 -21.39 -4.15
C ARG A 70 3.54 -20.08 -3.66
N HIS A 71 4.35 -19.01 -3.59
CA HIS A 71 3.96 -17.75 -2.95
C HIS A 71 3.98 -16.51 -3.87
N TRP A 72 3.91 -16.68 -5.19
CA TRP A 72 3.84 -15.59 -6.17
C TRP A 72 2.74 -14.55 -5.88
N HIS A 73 1.67 -14.93 -5.15
CA HIS A 73 0.60 -14.03 -4.77
C HIS A 73 1.05 -12.88 -3.87
N VAL A 74 2.18 -13.02 -3.16
CA VAL A 74 2.71 -11.94 -2.30
C VAL A 74 3.22 -10.74 -3.11
N PRO A 75 4.19 -10.89 -4.03
CA PRO A 75 4.65 -9.75 -4.84
C PRO A 75 3.54 -9.21 -5.73
N VAL A 76 2.60 -10.05 -6.21
CA VAL A 76 1.44 -9.57 -6.98
C VAL A 76 0.53 -8.69 -6.12
N LEU A 77 0.25 -9.05 -4.86
CA LEU A 77 -0.54 -8.19 -3.96
C LEU A 77 0.16 -6.85 -3.70
N LEU A 78 1.48 -6.85 -3.48
CA LEU A 78 2.25 -5.62 -3.28
C LEU A 78 2.20 -4.72 -4.52
N LEU A 79 2.28 -5.29 -5.73
CA LEU A 79 2.12 -4.55 -6.98
C LEU A 79 0.69 -4.01 -7.16
N LEU A 80 -0.33 -4.80 -6.84
CA LEU A 80 -1.73 -4.35 -6.89
C LEU A 80 -1.97 -3.20 -5.90
N MET A 81 -1.36 -3.24 -4.71
CA MET A 81 -1.40 -2.15 -3.74
C MET A 81 -0.68 -0.90 -4.26
N ALA A 82 0.52 -1.05 -4.84
CA ALA A 82 1.27 0.08 -5.41
C ALA A 82 0.51 0.77 -6.56
N MET A 83 -0.14 -0.02 -7.43
CA MET A 83 -0.96 0.52 -8.51
C MET A 83 -2.22 1.21 -7.99
N ARG A 84 -2.83 0.67 -6.92
CA ARG A 84 -3.97 1.31 -6.25
C ARG A 84 -3.58 2.66 -5.65
N GLU A 85 -2.42 2.72 -5.01
CA GLU A 85 -1.91 3.95 -4.40
C GLU A 85 -1.78 5.09 -5.42
N GLN A 86 -1.35 4.77 -6.64
CA GLN A 86 -1.20 5.73 -7.73
C GLN A 86 -2.50 6.01 -8.51
N ASP A 87 -3.64 5.53 -8.00
CA ASP A 87 -4.95 5.67 -8.64
C ASP A 87 -4.98 5.17 -10.10
N TYR A 88 -4.22 4.11 -10.39
CA TYR A 88 -4.13 3.58 -11.76
C TYR A 88 -5.47 3.06 -12.27
N ASP A 89 -6.36 2.58 -11.40
CA ASP A 89 -7.70 2.18 -11.80
C ASP A 89 -8.52 3.36 -12.34
N LYS A 90 -8.38 4.55 -11.76
CA LYS A 90 -9.03 5.78 -12.26
C LYS A 90 -8.37 6.34 -13.51
N ARG A 91 -7.07 6.08 -13.72
CA ARG A 91 -6.32 6.55 -14.91
C ARG A 91 -6.56 5.69 -16.14
N PHE A 92 -6.74 4.38 -15.96
CA PHE A 92 -6.86 3.42 -17.07
C PHE A 92 -8.29 2.97 -17.37
N LEU A 93 -9.24 3.17 -16.46
CA LEU A 93 -10.63 2.74 -16.62
C LEU A 93 -11.59 3.92 -16.44
N ALA A 94 -12.75 3.84 -17.09
CA ALA A 94 -13.79 4.86 -16.99
C ALA A 94 -14.32 5.09 -15.55
N ASP A 95 -14.29 4.06 -14.71
CA ASP A 95 -14.69 4.09 -13.31
C ASP A 95 -13.75 3.20 -12.49
N GLY A 96 -13.61 3.49 -11.19
CA GLY A 96 -12.76 2.68 -10.29
C GLY A 96 -13.21 1.22 -10.22
N ILE A 97 -12.25 0.30 -10.12
CA ILE A 97 -12.48 -1.16 -10.26
C ILE A 97 -13.44 -1.71 -9.20
N LEU A 98 -13.50 -1.09 -8.02
CA LEU A 98 -14.39 -1.51 -6.93
C LEU A 98 -15.80 -0.90 -7.04
N LYS A 99 -16.04 0.02 -7.98
CA LYS A 99 -17.35 0.66 -8.13
C LYS A 99 -18.26 -0.22 -8.98
N LEU A 100 -19.44 -0.52 -8.44
CA LEU A 100 -20.46 -1.30 -9.17
C LEU A 100 -20.84 -0.67 -10.52
N ARG A 101 -20.78 0.67 -10.61
CA ARG A 101 -21.07 1.43 -11.84
C ARG A 101 -20.16 1.05 -13.00
N LEU A 102 -18.91 0.64 -12.77
CA LEU A 102 -18.03 0.16 -13.84
C LEU A 102 -18.69 -1.02 -14.58
N TYR A 103 -19.30 -1.95 -13.84
CA TYR A 103 -19.87 -3.19 -14.39
C TYR A 103 -21.29 -3.00 -14.92
N THR A 104 -22.13 -2.23 -14.22
CA THR A 104 -23.55 -2.05 -14.57
C THR A 104 -23.80 -0.85 -15.48
N GLY A 105 -22.85 0.08 -15.56
CA GLY A 105 -22.98 1.32 -16.32
C GLY A 105 -22.63 1.19 -17.80
N THR A 106 -22.44 2.35 -18.43
CA THR A 106 -22.17 2.50 -19.87
C THR A 106 -20.68 2.38 -20.24
N ALA A 107 -19.83 1.96 -19.30
CA ALA A 107 -18.41 1.77 -19.55
C ALA A 107 -18.18 0.78 -20.71
N PRO A 108 -17.11 0.96 -21.52
CA PRO A 108 -16.77 0.03 -22.59
C PRO A 108 -16.65 -1.41 -22.07
N LEU A 109 -17.01 -2.39 -22.91
CA LEU A 109 -16.91 -3.81 -22.53
C LEU A 109 -15.48 -4.20 -22.15
N ALA A 110 -14.47 -3.62 -22.81
CA ALA A 110 -13.06 -3.82 -22.51
C ALA A 110 -12.73 -3.43 -21.05
N ASP A 111 -13.14 -2.24 -20.60
CA ASP A 111 -12.93 -1.77 -19.23
C ASP A 111 -13.55 -2.70 -18.20
N LYS A 112 -14.76 -3.20 -18.48
CA LYS A 112 -15.46 -4.17 -17.62
C LYS A 112 -14.68 -5.47 -17.49
N LEU A 113 -14.18 -6.00 -18.61
CA LEU A 113 -13.41 -7.24 -18.64
C LEU A 113 -12.06 -7.09 -17.93
N ILE A 114 -11.37 -5.96 -18.12
CA ILE A 114 -10.10 -5.65 -17.44
C ILE A 114 -10.35 -5.53 -15.93
N GLY A 115 -11.33 -4.74 -15.52
CA GLY A 115 -11.68 -4.58 -14.11
C GLY A 115 -12.05 -5.92 -13.46
N LEU A 116 -12.84 -6.76 -14.15
CA LEU A 116 -13.19 -8.08 -13.64
C LEU A 116 -11.98 -9.01 -13.53
N ALA A 117 -11.06 -8.99 -14.49
CA ALA A 117 -9.84 -9.78 -14.46
C ALA A 117 -8.94 -9.37 -13.28
N VAL A 118 -8.78 -8.07 -13.02
CA VAL A 118 -8.02 -7.55 -11.88
C VAL A 118 -8.69 -7.96 -10.56
N LEU A 119 -10.02 -7.86 -10.44
CA LEU A 119 -10.75 -8.33 -9.25
C LEU A 119 -10.58 -9.83 -9.03
N ALA A 120 -10.69 -10.64 -10.09
CA ALA A 120 -10.49 -12.08 -10.00
C ALA A 120 -9.06 -12.41 -9.55
N LEU A 121 -8.05 -11.72 -10.09
CA LEU A 121 -6.66 -11.87 -9.68
C LEU A 121 -6.47 -11.50 -8.20
N LEU A 122 -7.04 -10.39 -7.75
CA LEU A 122 -7.00 -9.98 -6.35
C LEU A 122 -7.65 -11.04 -5.44
N ALA A 123 -8.83 -11.54 -5.81
CA ALA A 123 -9.54 -12.56 -5.05
C ALA A 123 -8.73 -13.87 -4.95
N VAL A 124 -8.11 -14.31 -6.05
CA VAL A 124 -7.22 -15.48 -6.06
C VAL A 124 -6.02 -15.26 -5.16
N CYS A 125 -5.39 -14.09 -5.22
CA CYS A 125 -4.23 -13.78 -4.38
C CYS A 125 -4.59 -13.77 -2.90
N LEU A 126 -5.73 -13.17 -2.53
CA LEU A 126 -6.22 -13.16 -1.15
C LEU A 126 -6.54 -14.58 -0.65
N TRP A 127 -7.24 -15.38 -1.46
CA TRP A 127 -7.51 -16.77 -1.12
C TRP A 127 -6.21 -17.56 -0.89
N ARG A 128 -5.20 -17.40 -1.77
CA ARG A 128 -3.89 -18.05 -1.59
C ARG A 128 -3.15 -17.53 -0.37
N LEU A 129 -3.23 -16.23 -0.08
CA LEU A 129 -2.63 -15.63 1.11
C LEU A 129 -3.21 -16.29 2.38
N LEU A 130 -4.53 -16.41 2.46
CA LEU A 130 -5.24 -17.03 3.59
C LEU A 130 -4.96 -18.54 3.70
N ARG A 131 -4.84 -19.25 2.58
CA ARG A 131 -4.66 -20.72 2.60
C ARG A 131 -3.22 -21.15 2.77
N LEU A 132 -2.27 -20.44 2.15
CA LEU A 132 -0.87 -20.87 2.04
C LEU A 132 0.06 -20.07 2.96
N SER A 133 -0.21 -18.78 3.17
CA SER A 133 0.70 -17.91 3.94
C SER A 133 0.25 -17.73 5.39
N LEU A 134 -1.06 -17.70 5.66
CA LEU A 134 -1.61 -17.42 6.99
C LEU A 134 -1.13 -18.39 8.09
N PRO A 135 -1.11 -19.73 7.90
CA PRO A 135 -0.67 -20.63 8.97
C PRO A 135 0.79 -20.40 9.39
N GLY A 136 1.66 -20.16 8.40
CA GLY A 136 3.08 -19.86 8.64
C GLY A 136 3.29 -18.51 9.31
N TRP A 137 2.52 -17.49 8.90
CA TRP A 137 2.55 -16.16 9.52
C TRP A 137 2.08 -16.21 10.98
N LEU A 138 0.96 -16.90 11.28
CA LEU A 138 0.47 -17.11 12.64
C LEU A 138 1.48 -17.85 13.52
N ALA A 139 2.14 -18.89 12.98
CA ALA A 139 3.19 -19.59 13.69
C ALA A 139 4.38 -18.67 13.98
N GLY A 140 4.74 -17.78 13.05
CA GLY A 140 5.80 -16.79 13.23
C GLY A 140 5.47 -15.74 14.30
N LEU A 141 4.22 -15.25 14.34
CA LEU A 141 3.74 -14.34 15.39
C LEU A 141 3.86 -14.97 16.78
N ARG A 142 3.40 -16.23 16.93
CA ARG A 142 3.49 -16.99 18.19
C ARG A 142 4.94 -17.22 18.65
N ARG A 143 5.89 -17.23 17.71
CA ARG A 143 7.32 -17.37 17.98
C ARG A 143 8.02 -16.02 18.23
N GLY A 144 7.30 -14.90 18.24
CA GLY A 144 7.87 -13.57 18.45
C GLY A 144 8.78 -13.10 17.32
N GLN A 145 8.61 -13.60 16.10
CA GLN A 145 9.46 -13.20 14.97
C GLN A 145 9.11 -11.79 14.50
N THR A 146 10.13 -10.95 14.28
CA THR A 146 9.95 -9.54 13.90
C THR A 146 9.15 -9.36 12.61
N ALA A 147 9.44 -10.12 11.56
CA ALA A 147 8.80 -9.92 10.25
C ALA A 147 7.26 -10.13 10.27
N PRO A 148 6.71 -11.22 10.83
CA PRO A 148 5.27 -11.35 11.02
C PRO A 148 4.61 -10.21 11.81
N TRP A 149 5.29 -9.69 12.83
CA TRP A 149 4.82 -8.54 13.62
C TRP A 149 4.82 -7.25 12.82
N LEU A 150 5.82 -7.01 11.96
CA LEU A 150 5.84 -5.86 11.05
C LEU A 150 4.70 -5.93 10.02
N VAL A 151 4.42 -7.11 9.47
CA VAL A 151 3.25 -7.30 8.58
C VAL A 151 1.94 -7.02 9.32
N LEU A 152 1.81 -7.45 10.57
CA LEU A 152 0.64 -7.14 11.40
C LEU A 152 0.52 -5.63 11.65
N ALA A 153 1.62 -4.99 12.03
CA ALA A 153 1.67 -3.54 12.29
C ALA A 153 1.32 -2.75 11.03
N SER A 154 1.89 -3.11 9.87
CA SER A 154 1.55 -2.51 8.57
C SER A 154 0.05 -2.63 8.27
N GLY A 155 -0.52 -3.84 8.41
CA GLY A 155 -1.95 -4.06 8.19
C GLY A 155 -2.84 -3.26 9.16
N ALA A 156 -2.49 -3.20 10.44
CA ALA A 156 -3.21 -2.42 11.44
C ALA A 156 -3.14 -0.91 11.13
N THR A 157 -1.97 -0.40 10.75
CA THR A 157 -1.77 0.99 10.33
C THR A 157 -2.64 1.34 9.13
N LEU A 158 -2.72 0.47 8.11
CA LEU A 158 -3.59 0.70 6.95
C LEU A 158 -5.08 0.72 7.31
N VAL A 159 -5.51 -0.12 8.26
CA VAL A 159 -6.90 -0.10 8.75
C VAL A 159 -7.20 1.24 9.44
N VAL A 160 -6.27 1.74 10.25
CA VAL A 160 -6.40 3.06 10.90
C VAL A 160 -6.43 4.17 9.84
N ALA A 161 -5.51 4.16 8.88
CA ALA A 161 -5.45 5.12 7.78
C ALA A 161 -6.80 5.22 7.04
N LYS A 162 -7.36 4.06 6.65
CA LYS A 162 -8.67 4.02 5.95
C LYS A 162 -9.88 4.32 6.84
N THR A 163 -9.73 4.24 8.15
CA THR A 163 -10.77 4.70 9.08
C THR A 163 -10.82 6.22 9.09
N VAL A 164 -9.65 6.85 9.09
CA VAL A 164 -9.46 8.31 9.06
C VAL A 164 -9.83 8.90 7.69
N ASP A 165 -9.57 8.17 6.60
CA ASP A 165 -9.95 8.56 5.23
C ASP A 165 -11.42 8.97 5.15
N GLY A 166 -11.67 10.19 4.67
CA GLY A 166 -13.01 10.70 4.44
C GLY A 166 -13.90 10.69 5.68
N LEU A 167 -13.32 10.77 6.88
CA LEU A 167 -14.05 10.76 8.15
C LEU A 167 -15.13 11.85 8.19
N GLY A 168 -14.85 13.05 7.66
CA GLY A 168 -15.84 14.13 7.56
C GLY A 168 -17.09 13.72 6.79
N ARG A 169 -16.91 13.21 5.56
CA ARG A 169 -17.99 12.65 4.73
C ARG A 169 -18.71 11.46 5.37
N LYS A 170 -18.03 10.65 6.20
CA LYS A 170 -18.67 9.54 6.93
C LYS A 170 -19.51 10.03 8.12
N LEU A 171 -19.14 11.17 8.71
CA LEU A 171 -19.79 11.76 9.88
C LEU A 171 -20.91 12.75 9.53
N GLU A 172 -20.89 13.32 8.32
CA GLU A 172 -21.90 14.23 7.79
C GLU A 172 -23.35 13.70 7.91
N PRO A 173 -23.65 12.41 7.60
CA PRO A 173 -24.99 11.86 7.78
C PRO A 173 -25.47 11.81 9.24
N PHE A 174 -24.56 11.89 10.20
CA PHE A 174 -24.85 11.95 11.64
C PHE A 174 -24.97 13.39 12.16
N GLY A 175 -24.95 14.39 11.26
CA GLY A 175 -25.02 15.80 11.62
C GLY A 175 -23.73 16.39 12.19
N ILE A 176 -22.63 15.64 12.08
CA ILE A 176 -21.31 16.07 12.57
C ILE A 176 -20.53 16.63 11.39
N ALA A 177 -20.46 17.96 11.29
CA ALA A 177 -19.60 18.64 10.33
C ALA A 177 -18.20 18.79 10.93
N LEU A 178 -17.19 18.29 10.23
CA LEU A 178 -15.80 18.57 10.58
C LEU A 178 -15.39 19.91 9.97
N ASP A 179 -14.61 20.69 10.72
CA ASP A 179 -13.99 21.88 10.17
C ASP A 179 -12.96 21.52 9.09
N ARG A 180 -12.79 22.40 8.09
CA ARG A 180 -11.89 22.21 6.95
C ARG A 180 -10.45 21.94 7.40
N GLN A 181 -9.98 22.60 8.46
CA GLN A 181 -8.62 22.40 8.96
C GLN A 181 -8.43 20.98 9.50
N LEU A 182 -9.45 20.45 10.19
CA LEU A 182 -9.42 19.09 10.72
C LEU A 182 -9.47 18.05 9.60
N GLU A 183 -10.30 18.25 8.57
CA GLU A 183 -10.33 17.37 7.39
C GLU A 183 -8.97 17.31 6.68
N MET A 184 -8.31 18.46 6.51
CA MET A 184 -6.97 18.52 5.92
C MET A 184 -5.94 17.79 6.80
N MET A 185 -5.98 17.97 8.13
CA MET A 185 -5.07 17.26 9.04
C MET A 185 -5.27 15.74 8.99
N LEU A 186 -6.51 15.28 8.91
CA LEU A 186 -6.85 13.86 8.80
C LEU A 186 -6.36 13.27 7.46
N GLY A 187 -6.51 13.99 6.35
CA GLY A 187 -5.96 13.57 5.06
C GLY A 187 -4.44 13.44 5.06
N ARG A 188 -3.73 14.41 5.66
CA ARG A 188 -2.27 14.33 5.83
C ARG A 188 -1.86 13.15 6.71
N GLY A 189 -2.64 12.90 7.76
CA GLY A 189 -2.45 11.77 8.65
C GLY A 189 -2.60 10.43 7.93
N GLU A 190 -3.60 10.30 7.05
CA GLU A 190 -3.79 9.13 6.19
C GLU A 190 -2.54 8.85 5.35
N GLU A 191 -2.06 9.81 4.59
CA GLU A 191 -0.90 9.63 3.71
C GLU A 191 0.37 9.23 4.49
N MET A 192 0.59 9.81 5.67
CA MET A 192 1.71 9.41 6.54
C MET A 192 1.59 7.97 7.04
N LEU A 193 0.38 7.55 7.40
CA LEU A 193 0.13 6.19 7.87
C LEU A 193 0.32 5.18 6.73
N GLU A 194 -0.10 5.51 5.51
CA GLU A 194 0.12 4.68 4.33
C GLU A 194 1.61 4.54 3.99
N LEU A 195 2.37 5.64 4.01
CA LEU A 195 3.82 5.61 3.86
C LEU A 195 4.50 4.76 4.94
N ALA A 196 4.13 4.96 6.21
CA ALA A 196 4.69 4.18 7.32
C ALA A 196 4.38 2.67 7.15
N ALA A 197 3.16 2.33 6.73
CA ALA A 197 2.77 0.95 6.49
C ALA A 197 3.55 0.32 5.33
N ALA A 198 3.82 1.08 4.25
CA ALA A 198 4.60 0.61 3.11
C ALA A 198 6.06 0.32 3.48
N VAL A 199 6.70 1.20 4.27
CA VAL A 199 8.07 1.00 4.75
C VAL A 199 8.20 -0.26 5.62
N MET A 200 7.20 -0.58 6.45
CA MET A 200 7.23 -1.79 7.29
C MET A 200 7.24 -3.11 6.49
N LEU A 201 6.89 -3.06 5.20
CA LEU A 201 6.85 -4.24 4.32
C LEU A 201 8.16 -4.48 3.54
N VAL A 202 9.11 -3.54 3.62
CA VAL A 202 10.44 -3.58 2.99
C VAL A 202 11.44 -4.30 3.89
#